data_AF-A0A8T4DRX2-F1
#
_entry.id   AF-A0A8T4DRX2-F1
#
_cell.length_a   1.000
_cell.length_b   1.000
_cell.length_c   1.000
_cell.angle_alpha   90.00
_cell.angle_beta   90.00
_cell.angle_gamma   90.00
#
_symmetry.space_group_name_H-M   'P 1'
#
loop_
_entity.id
_entity.type
_entity.pdbx_description
1 polymer ?
#
loop_
_entity_poly.entity_id
_entity_poly.type
_entity_poly.pdbx_seq_one_letter_code
_entity_poly.pdbx_strand_id
1 'polypeptide(L)'
;MDLNPNCSEAVFRFHTVDPEKMHYILQAIADEVCANNDFWGRQFVPKYKTAKEYETPYGGKPSYSQESLWDKTEEKPFEEKLAEAQAKSYPKGSLLYACAGLGDNEAIVRVNDHNFTLNIGNNDITPNKTGWIEKIKAMGIKVDEAETDESLQKLARDCTCGITYFTEG
;
A
#
# COMPACT_ATOMS: atom_id res chain seq x y z
N MET A 1 17.07 -15.53 -18.04
CA MET A 1 15.73 -14.96 -17.81
C MET A 1 15.85 -14.17 -16.53
N ASP A 2 16.10 -12.88 -16.65
CA ASP A 2 16.20 -11.99 -15.51
C ASP A 2 14.77 -11.69 -15.04
N LEU A 3 14.39 -12.25 -13.88
CA LEU A 3 13.19 -11.83 -13.17
C LEU A 3 13.31 -10.32 -12.98
N ASN A 4 12.33 -9.56 -13.45
CA ASN A 4 12.26 -8.13 -13.18
C ASN A 4 12.39 -7.94 -11.65
N PRO A 5 13.45 -7.30 -11.14
CA PRO A 5 13.63 -7.10 -9.70
C PRO A 5 12.64 -6.06 -9.12
N ASN A 6 11.72 -5.55 -9.95
CA ASN A 6 10.79 -4.49 -9.61
C ASN A 6 9.36 -5.03 -9.56
N CYS A 7 8.83 -5.09 -8.34
CA CYS A 7 7.43 -4.94 -7.92
C CYS A 7 7.03 -5.88 -6.77
N SER A 8 7.85 -6.04 -5.74
CA SER A 8 7.36 -6.73 -4.53
C SER A 8 6.43 -5.83 -3.71
N GLU A 9 5.25 -6.31 -3.33
CA GLU A 9 4.35 -5.62 -2.40
C GLU A 9 4.75 -5.92 -0.94
N ALA A 10 4.83 -4.88 -0.13
CA ALA A 10 4.80 -4.97 1.32
C ALA A 10 3.33 -5.02 1.78
N VAL A 11 2.99 -6.04 2.57
CA VAL A 11 1.65 -6.11 3.19
C VAL A 11 1.79 -6.20 4.69
N PHE A 12 1.21 -5.21 5.37
CA PHE A 12 1.21 -5.10 6.82
C PHE A 12 -0.19 -5.27 7.39
N ARG A 13 -0.28 -5.84 8.59
CA ARG A 13 -1.46 -5.72 9.46
C ARG A 13 -1.08 -4.99 10.73
N PHE A 14 -1.66 -3.82 10.93
CA PHE A 14 -1.51 -3.06 12.16
C PHE A 14 -2.69 -3.38 13.08
N HIS A 15 -2.41 -3.89 14.28
CA HIS A 15 -3.44 -4.27 15.26
C HIS A 15 -3.98 -3.05 16.01
N THR A 16 -4.58 -2.13 15.27
CA THR A 16 -5.28 -0.96 15.79
C THR A 16 -6.35 -0.50 14.81
N VAL A 17 -7.41 0.10 15.33
CA VAL A 17 -8.43 0.85 14.58
C VAL A 17 -8.70 2.20 15.25
N ASP A 18 -7.72 2.66 16.04
CA ASP A 18 -7.75 4.00 16.63
C ASP A 18 -7.44 5.02 15.50
N PRO A 19 -8.35 5.96 15.19
CA PRO A 19 -8.18 6.90 14.08
C PRO A 19 -6.92 7.78 14.20
N GLU A 20 -6.50 8.12 15.42
CA GLU A 20 -5.29 8.91 15.65
C GLU A 20 -4.03 8.09 15.38
N LYS A 21 -4.02 6.82 15.81
CA LYS A 21 -2.92 5.90 15.53
C LYS A 21 -2.83 5.57 14.05
N MET A 22 -3.97 5.31 13.40
CA MET A 22 -4.03 5.08 11.95
C MET A 22 -3.47 6.26 11.16
N HIS A 23 -3.92 7.48 11.48
CA HIS A 23 -3.36 8.70 10.88
C HIS A 23 -1.85 8.77 11.04
N TYR A 24 -1.36 8.55 12.27
CA TYR A 24 0.08 8.63 12.56
C TYR A 24 0.88 7.63 11.74
N ILE A 25 0.44 6.37 11.68
CA ILE A 25 1.09 5.31 10.91
C ILE A 25 1.10 5.67 9.43
N LEU A 26 -0.06 6.00 8.87
CA LEU A 26 -0.19 6.30 7.44
C LEU A 26 0.61 7.54 7.06
N GLN A 27 0.63 8.59 7.88
CA GLN A 27 1.45 9.77 7.63
C GLN A 27 2.94 9.46 7.74
N ALA A 28 3.37 8.66 8.72
CA ALA A 28 4.78 8.27 8.84
C ALA A 28 5.27 7.48 7.61
N ILE A 29 4.40 6.63 7.06
CA ILE A 29 4.66 5.90 5.82
C ILE A 29 4.63 6.86 4.62
N ALA A 30 3.68 7.80 4.56
CA ALA A 30 3.63 8.82 3.50
C ALA A 30 4.92 9.65 3.45
N ASP A 31 5.43 10.06 4.62
CA ASP A 31 6.69 10.78 4.74
C ASP A 31 7.87 9.94 4.23
N GLU A 32 7.85 8.63 4.50
CA GLU A 32 8.86 7.70 3.98
C GLU A 32 8.81 7.58 2.46
N VAL A 33 7.62 7.41 1.89
CA VAL A 33 7.41 7.38 0.43
C VAL A 33 7.96 8.64 -0.22
N CYS A 34 7.67 9.81 0.37
CA CYS A 34 8.19 11.08 -0.13
C CYS A 34 9.72 11.16 -0.03
N ALA A 35 10.31 10.62 1.03
CA ALA A 35 11.76 10.63 1.21
C ALA A 35 12.50 9.67 0.25
N ASN A 36 11.84 8.59 -0.17
CA ASN A 36 12.38 7.63 -1.12
C ASN A 36 12.13 8.00 -2.58
N ASN A 37 11.09 8.76 -2.87
CA ASN A 37 10.67 9.01 -4.23
C ASN A 37 10.21 10.45 -4.46
N ASP A 38 11.04 11.22 -5.16
CA ASP A 38 10.76 12.60 -5.54
C ASP A 38 9.59 12.74 -6.53
N PHE A 39 9.19 11.66 -7.20
CA PHE A 39 8.11 11.65 -8.20
C PHE A 39 6.75 12.00 -7.61
N TRP A 40 6.43 11.43 -6.44
CA TRP A 40 5.11 11.61 -5.81
C TRP A 40 4.93 13.02 -5.23
N GLY A 41 6.04 13.72 -4.95
CA GLY A 41 6.01 14.95 -4.17
C GLY A 41 5.55 14.71 -2.74
N ARG A 42 5.29 15.81 -2.01
CA ARG A 42 4.88 15.75 -0.61
C ARG A 42 3.44 15.28 -0.47
N GLN A 43 3.23 14.25 0.35
CA GLN A 43 1.93 13.64 0.62
C GLN A 43 1.42 13.99 2.02
N PHE A 44 0.10 14.17 2.14
CA PHE A 44 -0.57 14.48 3.40
C PHE A 44 -1.79 13.59 3.57
N VAL A 45 -1.81 12.83 4.66
CA VAL A 45 -2.95 11.98 5.05
C VAL A 45 -3.94 12.85 5.82
N PRO A 46 -5.21 12.96 5.39
CA PRO A 46 -6.22 13.71 6.15
C PRO A 46 -6.50 13.08 7.51
N LYS A 47 -6.81 13.92 8.50
CA LYS A 47 -7.30 13.44 9.80
C LYS A 47 -8.80 13.17 9.72
N TYR A 48 -9.17 11.90 9.77
CA TYR A 48 -10.56 11.46 9.87
C TYR A 48 -10.99 11.17 11.30
N LYS A 49 -12.31 11.18 11.52
CA LYS A 49 -12.91 10.94 12.84
C LYS A 49 -13.06 9.45 13.16
N THR A 50 -13.18 8.63 12.13
CA THR A 50 -13.42 7.19 12.26
C THR A 50 -12.39 6.39 11.47
N ALA A 51 -12.12 5.17 11.91
CA ALA A 51 -11.18 4.28 11.23
C ALA A 51 -11.60 4.00 9.79
N LYS A 52 -12.90 3.80 9.56
CA LYS A 52 -13.45 3.40 8.26
C LYS A 52 -13.24 4.46 7.17
N GLU A 53 -13.14 5.73 7.54
CA GLU A 53 -12.84 6.81 6.60
C GLU A 53 -11.42 6.73 6.02
N TYR A 54 -10.50 5.98 6.64
CA TYR A 54 -9.18 5.68 6.07
C TYR A 54 -9.20 4.48 5.11
N GLU A 55 -10.30 3.74 4.99
CA GLU A 55 -10.38 2.66 3.99
C GLU A 55 -10.32 3.27 2.60
N THR A 56 -9.48 2.72 1.72
CA THR A 56 -9.41 3.22 0.36
C THR A 56 -10.77 3.05 -0.33
N PRO A 57 -11.13 3.99 -1.22
CA PRO A 57 -12.31 3.85 -2.06
C PRO A 57 -12.36 2.45 -2.70
N TYR A 58 -13.56 1.95 -3.00
CA TYR A 58 -13.79 0.60 -3.57
C TYR A 58 -13.59 -0.58 -2.60
N GLY A 59 -13.60 -0.33 -1.29
CA GLY A 59 -13.63 -1.38 -0.26
C GLY A 59 -12.30 -2.12 -0.17
N GLY A 60 -11.17 -1.40 -0.23
CA GLY A 60 -9.86 -2.02 -0.20
C GLY A 60 -9.41 -2.60 -1.54
N LYS A 61 -9.86 -2.02 -2.65
CA LYS A 61 -9.43 -2.36 -4.00
C LYS A 61 -8.77 -1.11 -4.62
N PRO A 62 -7.79 -1.26 -5.53
CA PRO A 62 -7.27 -0.11 -6.25
C PRO A 62 -8.39 0.48 -7.10
N SER A 63 -8.35 1.79 -7.37
CA SER A 63 -9.35 2.41 -8.26
C SER A 63 -9.38 1.84 -9.69
N TYR A 64 -8.31 1.14 -10.07
CA TYR A 64 -8.19 0.31 -11.27
C TYR A 64 -7.17 -0.78 -10.94
N SER A 65 -7.55 -2.06 -10.95
CA SER A 65 -6.59 -3.15 -10.78
C SER A 65 -6.02 -3.55 -12.12
N GLN A 66 -4.71 -3.80 -12.20
CA GLN A 66 -4.12 -4.40 -13.40
C GLN A 66 -4.78 -5.76 -13.75
N GLU A 67 -5.50 -6.41 -12.82
CA GLU A 67 -6.36 -7.57 -13.12
C GLU A 67 -7.41 -7.28 -14.21
N SER A 68 -7.91 -6.04 -14.30
CA SER A 68 -8.82 -5.62 -15.38
C SER A 68 -8.12 -5.53 -16.75
N LEU A 69 -6.81 -5.30 -16.81
CA LEU A 69 -6.03 -5.38 -18.06
C LEU A 69 -6.03 -6.81 -18.63
N TRP A 70 -6.02 -7.79 -17.74
CA TRP A 70 -5.93 -9.22 -18.07
C TRP A 70 -7.29 -9.94 -18.03
N ASP A 71 -8.38 -9.23 -17.74
CA ASP A 71 -9.73 -9.75 -17.82
C ASP A 71 -10.07 -10.08 -19.27
N LYS A 72 -10.04 -11.37 -19.60
CA LYS A 72 -10.34 -11.90 -20.94
C LYS A 72 -11.83 -11.85 -21.29
N THR A 73 -12.69 -11.48 -20.35
CA THR A 73 -14.14 -11.32 -20.60
C THR A 73 -14.47 -9.96 -21.19
N GLU A 74 -13.60 -8.97 -21.04
CA GLU A 74 -13.72 -7.68 -21.73
C GLU A 74 -13.04 -7.74 -23.11
N GLU A 75 -13.81 -7.51 -24.19
CA GLU A 75 -13.35 -7.51 -25.59
C GLU A 75 -12.43 -6.32 -25.98
N LYS A 76 -12.04 -5.46 -25.04
CA LYS A 76 -11.18 -4.30 -25.33
C LYS A 76 -9.73 -4.73 -25.65
N PRO A 77 -9.06 -4.11 -26.65
CA PRO A 77 -7.65 -4.31 -26.92
C PRO A 77 -6.75 -3.97 -25.72
N PHE A 78 -5.65 -4.70 -25.56
CA PHE A 78 -4.69 -4.51 -24.46
C PHE A 78 -4.17 -3.07 -24.40
N GLU A 79 -3.86 -2.48 -25.56
CA GLU A 79 -3.35 -1.12 -25.68
C GLU A 79 -4.37 -0.07 -25.22
N GLU A 80 -5.66 -0.31 -25.42
CA GLU A 80 -6.74 0.57 -24.95
C GLU A 80 -6.94 0.45 -23.44
N LYS A 81 -6.90 -0.77 -22.91
CA LYS A 81 -6.93 -1.01 -21.46
C LYS A 81 -5.72 -0.39 -20.76
N LEU A 82 -4.52 -0.55 -21.33
CA LEU A 82 -3.28 0.05 -20.82
C LEU A 82 -3.33 1.57 -20.89
N ALA A 83 -3.81 2.14 -21.99
CA ALA A 83 -3.99 3.59 -22.12
C ALA A 83 -5.04 4.13 -21.13
N GLU A 84 -6.14 3.40 -20.88
CA GLU A 84 -7.10 3.75 -19.83
C GLU A 84 -6.50 3.66 -18.43
N ALA A 85 -5.69 2.64 -18.14
CA ALA A 85 -5.00 2.52 -16.87
C ALA A 85 -3.99 3.66 -16.65
N GLN A 86 -3.22 3.97 -17.70
CA GLN A 86 -2.26 5.06 -17.70
C GLN A 86 -2.95 6.44 -17.67
N ALA A 87 -4.12 6.59 -18.31
CA ALA A 87 -4.92 7.82 -18.28
C ALA A 87 -5.72 7.99 -16.98
N LYS A 88 -6.07 6.89 -16.30
CA LYS A 88 -6.58 6.85 -14.92
C LYS A 88 -5.44 7.00 -13.89
N SER A 89 -4.32 7.59 -14.32
CA SER A 89 -3.28 8.11 -13.45
C SER A 89 -3.91 8.91 -12.31
N TYR A 90 -3.59 8.50 -11.08
CA TYR A 90 -3.96 9.15 -9.82
C TYR A 90 -5.47 9.13 -9.54
N PRO A 91 -5.96 8.13 -8.81
CA PRO A 91 -7.36 8.10 -8.42
C PRO A 91 -7.68 9.37 -7.64
N LYS A 92 -8.64 10.15 -8.11
CA LYS A 92 -9.07 11.34 -7.38
C LYS A 92 -9.62 10.91 -6.02
N GLY A 93 -8.90 11.24 -4.96
CA GLY A 93 -9.26 10.85 -3.59
C GLY A 93 -8.42 9.72 -3.01
N SER A 94 -7.33 9.29 -3.66
CA SER A 94 -6.36 8.39 -3.04
C SER A 94 -5.80 8.95 -1.75
N LEU A 95 -5.71 8.06 -0.76
CA LEU A 95 -5.20 8.39 0.57
C LEU A 95 -3.66 8.44 0.61
N LEU A 96 -3.01 7.54 -0.13
CA LEU A 96 -1.57 7.37 -0.16
C LEU A 96 -1.13 6.88 -1.55
N TYR A 97 -0.32 7.67 -2.22
CA TYR A 97 0.27 7.34 -3.52
C TYR A 97 1.58 6.57 -3.31
N ALA A 98 1.70 5.42 -3.97
CA ALA A 98 2.89 4.56 -3.97
C ALA A 98 2.80 3.58 -5.15
N CYS A 99 3.94 3.06 -5.60
CA CYS A 99 4.04 2.00 -6.61
C CYS A 99 3.72 0.64 -5.98
N ALA A 100 2.43 0.37 -5.73
CA ALA A 100 2.00 -0.85 -5.07
C ALA A 100 1.69 -1.98 -6.07
N GLY A 101 2.71 -2.73 -6.52
CA GLY A 101 2.55 -3.95 -7.34
C GLY A 101 1.89 -3.70 -8.71
N LEU A 102 2.24 -4.49 -9.73
CA LEU A 102 1.52 -4.46 -11.02
C LEU A 102 1.34 -3.05 -11.67
N GLY A 103 2.18 -2.07 -11.36
CA GLY A 103 2.10 -0.70 -11.89
C GLY A 103 0.96 0.17 -11.33
N ASP A 104 0.35 -0.20 -10.20
CA ASP A 104 -0.61 0.66 -9.51
C ASP A 104 0.08 1.82 -8.79
N ASN A 105 -0.62 2.94 -8.68
CA ASN A 105 -0.09 4.20 -8.13
C ASN A 105 -0.76 4.60 -6.80
N GLU A 106 -1.36 3.64 -6.09
CA GLU A 106 -2.10 3.83 -4.83
C GLU A 106 -1.83 2.66 -3.88
N ALA A 107 -1.52 2.98 -2.62
CA ALA A 107 -1.49 1.99 -1.55
C ALA A 107 -2.92 1.65 -1.09
N ILE A 108 -3.17 0.39 -0.77
CA ILE A 108 -4.50 -0.09 -0.37
C ILE A 108 -4.59 -0.17 1.14
N VAL A 109 -5.59 0.50 1.71
CA VAL A 109 -5.93 0.41 3.13
C VAL A 109 -7.26 -0.31 3.28
N ARG A 110 -7.29 -1.39 4.07
CA ARG A 110 -8.52 -2.11 4.43
C ARG A 110 -8.74 -2.03 5.92
N VAL A 111 -9.95 -1.71 6.35
CA VAL A 111 -10.27 -1.54 7.78
C VAL A 111 -11.23 -2.62 8.22
N ASN A 112 -10.78 -3.45 9.17
CA ASN A 112 -11.56 -4.48 9.84
C ASN A 112 -11.97 -4.00 11.24
N ASP A 113 -12.70 -4.81 12.00
CA ASP A 113 -13.20 -4.44 13.34
C ASP A 113 -12.09 -4.15 14.37
N HIS A 114 -10.90 -4.75 14.20
CA HIS A 114 -9.83 -4.72 15.21
C HIS A 114 -8.44 -4.38 14.66
N ASN A 115 -8.29 -4.29 13.34
CA ASN A 115 -7.03 -3.99 12.68
C ASN A 115 -7.28 -3.31 11.34
N PHE A 116 -6.22 -2.75 10.76
CA PHE A 116 -6.21 -2.41 9.35
C PHE A 116 -5.03 -3.07 8.64
N THR A 117 -5.19 -3.34 7.36
CA THR A 117 -4.11 -3.81 6.50
C THR A 117 -3.69 -2.72 5.53
N LEU A 118 -2.40 -2.67 5.24
CA LEU A 118 -1.82 -1.78 4.23
C LEU A 118 -1.06 -2.63 3.21
N ASN A 119 -1.41 -2.49 1.94
CA ASN A 119 -0.62 -3.00 0.82
C ASN A 119 0.08 -1.82 0.14
N ILE A 120 1.39 -1.90 -0.01
CA ILE A 120 2.21 -0.81 -0.54
C ILE A 120 3.44 -1.36 -1.28
N GLY A 121 4.03 -0.60 -2.20
CA GLY A 121 5.28 -1.00 -2.85
C GLY A 121 6.46 -1.04 -1.90
N ASN A 122 7.20 -2.16 -1.86
CA ASN A 122 8.43 -2.24 -1.06
C ASN A 122 9.45 -1.14 -1.41
N ASN A 123 9.56 -0.81 -2.70
CA ASN A 123 10.52 0.18 -3.20
C ASN A 123 10.19 1.60 -2.75
N ASP A 124 8.94 1.92 -2.41
CA ASP A 124 8.58 3.25 -1.93
C ASP A 124 8.89 3.42 -0.44
N ILE A 125 9.00 2.34 0.34
CA ILE A 125 9.25 2.40 1.79
C ILE A 125 10.65 1.89 2.19
N THR A 126 11.49 1.59 1.19
CA THR A 126 12.88 1.18 1.35
C THR A 126 13.81 2.11 0.58
N PRO A 127 14.93 2.56 1.17
CA PRO A 127 15.39 2.31 2.55
C PRO A 127 14.57 3.07 3.60
N ASN A 128 14.74 2.78 4.90
CA ASN A 128 14.10 3.50 6.02
C ASN A 128 14.81 4.84 6.30
N LYS A 129 14.55 5.86 5.48
CA LYS A 129 15.18 7.19 5.57
C LYS A 129 14.64 8.06 6.69
N THR A 130 13.36 7.94 7.03
CA THR A 130 12.70 8.81 8.01
C THR A 130 12.60 8.19 9.40
N GLY A 131 12.98 6.91 9.56
CA GLY A 131 12.83 6.16 10.80
C GLY A 131 11.38 5.79 11.08
N TRP A 132 10.57 5.51 10.05
CA TRP A 132 9.14 5.22 10.20
C TRP A 132 8.89 3.93 10.98
N ILE A 133 9.76 2.92 10.81
CA ILE A 133 9.69 1.64 11.50
C ILE A 133 9.79 1.85 13.02
N GLU A 134 10.79 2.62 13.46
CA GLU A 134 11.05 2.91 14.87
C GLU A 134 9.91 3.72 15.49
N LYS A 135 9.38 4.70 14.76
CA LYS A 135 8.20 5.49 15.17
C LYS A 135 7.01 4.59 15.44
N ILE A 136 6.75 3.61 14.56
CA ILE A 136 5.64 2.66 14.74
C ILE A 136 5.92 1.69 15.88
N LYS A 137 7.13 1.14 15.98
CA LYS A 137 7.51 0.25 17.10
C LYS A 137 7.33 0.95 18.46
N ALA A 138 7.68 2.23 18.56
CA ALA A 138 7.51 3.03 19.78
C ALA A 138 6.04 3.21 20.22
N MET A 139 5.06 2.99 19.32
CA MET A 139 3.64 3.04 19.67
C MET A 139 3.17 1.83 20.47
N GLY A 140 3.97 0.77 20.57
CA GLY A 140 3.62 -0.46 21.28
C GLY A 140 2.45 -1.22 20.65
N ILE A 141 2.22 -1.05 19.34
CA ILE A 141 1.21 -1.82 18.59
C ILE A 141 1.85 -3.06 17.97
N LYS A 142 1.08 -4.15 17.90
CA LYS A 142 1.49 -5.33 17.14
C LYS A 142 1.38 -5.04 15.63
N VAL A 143 2.37 -5.49 14.87
CA VAL A 143 2.37 -5.45 13.41
C VAL A 143 2.70 -6.86 12.89
N ASP A 144 1.88 -7.40 12.00
CA ASP A 144 2.19 -8.62 11.24
C ASP A 144 2.59 -8.24 9.79
N GLU A 145 3.39 -9.07 9.15
CA GLU A 145 3.88 -8.89 7.77
C GLU A 145 3.66 -10.13 6.92
N ALA A 146 3.35 -9.94 5.63
CA ALA A 146 3.16 -11.06 4.70
C ALA A 146 4.36 -12.00 4.55
N GLU A 147 5.58 -11.55 4.77
CA GLU A 147 6.76 -12.44 4.79
C GLU A 147 6.66 -13.53 5.86
N THR A 148 5.88 -13.29 6.93
CA THR A 148 5.75 -14.19 8.08
C THR A 148 4.32 -14.67 8.35
N ASP A 149 3.33 -14.12 7.64
CA ASP A 149 1.90 -14.45 7.80
C ASP A 149 1.24 -14.78 6.44
N GLU A 150 0.93 -16.06 6.23
CA GLU A 150 0.27 -16.58 5.03
C GLU A 150 -1.09 -15.92 4.74
N SER A 151 -1.80 -15.45 5.78
CA SER A 151 -3.08 -14.78 5.60
C SER A 151 -2.92 -13.40 4.97
N LEU A 152 -1.76 -12.75 5.16
CA LEU A 152 -1.42 -11.47 4.52
C LEU A 152 -0.85 -11.67 3.11
N GLN A 153 -0.15 -12.77 2.85
CA GLN A 153 0.29 -13.12 1.49
C GLN A 153 -0.88 -13.20 0.51
N LYS A 154 -2.03 -13.70 0.96
CA LYS A 154 -3.28 -13.75 0.16
C LYS A 154 -3.86 -12.39 -0.18
N LEU A 155 -3.45 -11.33 0.52
CA LEU A 155 -3.89 -9.97 0.24
C LEU A 155 -2.98 -9.28 -0.76
N ALA A 156 -1.75 -9.77 -0.91
CA ALA A 156 -0.80 -9.25 -1.88
C ALA A 156 -1.24 -9.60 -3.31
N ARG A 157 -1.01 -8.67 -4.22
CA ARG A 157 -1.36 -8.80 -5.64
C ARG A 157 -0.14 -9.08 -6.51
N ASP A 158 1.03 -8.81 -5.94
CA ASP A 158 2.33 -9.16 -6.50
C ASP A 158 3.09 -10.04 -5.49
N CYS A 159 4.32 -10.43 -5.80
CA CYS A 159 5.16 -11.16 -4.87
C CYS A 159 5.40 -10.35 -3.58
N THR A 160 5.39 -11.02 -2.42
CA THR A 160 5.64 -10.38 -1.12
C THR A 160 7.07 -10.48 -0.65
N CYS A 161 7.99 -10.85 -1.55
CA CYS A 161 9.34 -11.24 -1.20
C CYS A 161 10.30 -10.05 -1.10
N GLY A 162 11.25 -10.14 -0.17
CA GLY A 162 12.52 -9.42 -0.23
C GLY A 162 12.94 -8.69 1.03
N ILE A 163 12.03 -8.31 1.96
CA ILE A 163 12.36 -7.48 3.13
C ILE A 163 11.36 -7.69 4.27
N THR A 164 11.85 -7.94 5.49
CA THR A 164 11.06 -7.93 6.71
C THR A 164 11.41 -6.69 7.55
N TYR A 165 10.41 -5.88 7.90
CA TYR A 165 10.61 -4.58 8.57
C TYR A 165 10.48 -4.68 10.11
N PHE A 166 9.63 -5.59 10.57
CA PHE A 166 9.29 -5.86 11.96
C PHE A 166 9.73 -7.27 12.35
N THR A 167 11.01 -7.61 12.15
CA THR A 167 11.60 -8.80 12.78
C THR A 167 11.77 -8.54 14.28
N GLU A 168 11.13 -9.38 15.10
CA GLU A 168 11.15 -9.51 16.56
C GLU A 168 11.27 -8.22 17.42
N GLY A 169 10.30 -8.06 18.32
CA GLY A 169 10.48 -7.37 19.60
C GLY A 169 10.68 -8.39 20.71
#